data_AF-A0A350Y137-F1
#
_entry.id   AF-A0A350Y137-F1
#
_cell.length_a   1.000
_cell.length_b   1.000
_cell.length_c   1.000
_cell.angle_alpha   90.00
_cell.angle_beta   90.00
_cell.angle_gamma   90.00
#
_symmetry.space_group_name_H-M   'P 1'
#
loop_
_entity.id
_entity.type
_entity.pdbx_description
1 polymer ?
#
loop_
_entity_poly.entity_id
_entity_poly.type
_entity_poly.pdbx_seq_one_letter_code
_entity_poly.pdbx_strand_id
1 'polypeptide(L)'
;MWRIGNWLRNLAVQLGEALNLSSPTNANLSEDDLQAYEQLLMEILQATSDSEGDERVVYPLLAENIAYLDLNLAEVLQAWATRTLAERQPNQARNIAVYIVNFSNLIREFPWGNKASNIEIAIAGYEVVLTVFTREAFPQDWA
;
A
#
# COMPACT_ATOMS: atom_id res chain seq x y z
N MET A 1 -2.95 1.47 24.91
CA MET A 1 -1.80 1.44 23.98
C MET A 1 -2.38 1.40 22.57
N TRP A 2 -2.77 2.56 22.03
CA TRP A 2 -3.43 2.71 20.72
C TRP A 2 -3.09 4.13 20.24
N ARG A 3 -2.28 4.27 19.17
CA ARG A 3 -1.91 5.57 18.57
C ARG A 3 -1.69 5.51 17.05
N ILE A 4 -2.13 4.45 16.36
CA ILE A 4 -1.72 4.23 14.96
C ILE A 4 -2.72 4.85 13.95
N GLY A 5 -4.01 4.97 14.27
CA GLY A 5 -5.03 5.48 13.34
C GLY A 5 -4.98 6.97 12.94
N ASN A 6 -4.22 7.83 13.63
CA ASN A 6 -4.13 9.26 13.25
C ASN A 6 -3.07 9.55 12.18
N TRP A 7 -2.15 8.62 11.94
CA TRP A 7 -1.02 8.87 11.06
C TRP A 7 -1.38 8.69 9.58
N LEU A 8 -2.24 7.71 9.22
CA LEU A 8 -2.73 7.58 7.84
C LEU A 8 -3.69 8.70 7.43
N ARG A 9 -4.51 9.22 8.36
CA ARG A 9 -5.29 10.46 8.11
C ARG A 9 -4.39 11.64 7.78
N ASN A 10 -3.32 11.85 8.56
CA ASN A 10 -2.35 12.91 8.27
C ASN A 10 -1.58 12.67 6.96
N LEU A 11 -1.33 11.41 6.58
CA LEU A 11 -0.75 11.06 5.28
C LEU A 11 -1.70 11.33 4.13
N ALA A 12 -2.95 10.90 4.20
CA ALA A 12 -3.96 11.14 3.16
C ALA A 12 -4.11 12.64 2.88
N VAL A 13 -4.08 13.48 3.92
CA VAL A 13 -4.08 14.94 3.78
C VAL A 13 -2.82 15.45 3.07
N GLN A 14 -1.63 14.97 3.44
CA GLN A 14 -0.37 15.36 2.79
C GLN A 14 -0.25 14.84 1.34
N LEU A 15 -0.83 13.69 1.05
CA LEU A 15 -0.83 13.08 -0.28
C LEU A 15 -1.72 13.88 -1.23
N GLY A 16 -2.90 14.31 -0.80
CA GLY A 16 -3.77 15.19 -1.60
C GLY A 16 -3.08 16.49 -2.04
N GLU A 17 -2.18 17.05 -1.23
CA GLU A 17 -1.37 18.23 -1.62
C GLU A 17 -0.22 17.87 -2.57
N ALA A 18 0.39 16.70 -2.38
CA ALA A 18 1.54 16.21 -3.14
C ALA A 18 1.21 15.73 -4.57
N LEU A 19 0.00 15.21 -4.78
CA LEU A 19 -0.48 14.66 -6.06
C LEU A 19 -0.95 15.73 -7.04
N ASN A 20 -1.37 16.88 -6.53
CA ASN A 20 -1.69 18.07 -7.33
C ASN A 20 -0.46 18.63 -8.10
N LEU A 21 0.73 18.06 -7.87
CA LEU A 21 2.00 18.49 -8.47
C LEU A 21 2.67 17.41 -9.35
N SER A 22 2.16 16.18 -9.41
CA SER A 22 2.72 15.14 -10.29
C SER A 22 1.76 13.95 -10.43
N SER A 23 1.17 13.74 -11.61
CA SER A 23 0.56 12.45 -11.98
C SER A 23 1.69 11.43 -12.20
N PRO A 24 1.91 10.46 -11.30
CA PRO A 24 3.01 9.50 -11.44
C PRO A 24 2.58 8.24 -12.22
N THR A 25 1.32 8.16 -12.64
CA THR A 25 0.71 6.95 -13.17
C THR A 25 0.61 7.05 -14.69
N ASN A 26 1.06 6.01 -15.40
CA ASN A 26 0.87 5.89 -16.86
C ASN A 26 -0.58 5.53 -17.23
N ALA A 27 -1.43 5.26 -16.24
CA ALA A 27 -2.84 4.99 -16.42
C ALA A 27 -3.60 6.28 -16.80
N ASN A 28 -4.39 6.20 -17.88
CA ASN A 28 -5.36 7.22 -18.28
C ASN A 28 -6.56 7.26 -17.31
N LEU A 29 -6.32 7.37 -16.01
CA LEU A 29 -7.37 7.51 -15.00
C LEU A 29 -7.81 8.96 -14.89
N SER A 30 -9.10 9.18 -14.66
CA SER A 30 -9.56 10.50 -14.22
C SER A 30 -9.02 10.80 -12.81
N GLU A 31 -8.99 12.07 -12.43
CA GLU A 31 -8.58 12.48 -11.08
C GLU A 31 -9.48 11.85 -10.01
N ASP A 32 -10.79 11.75 -10.29
CA ASP A 32 -11.78 11.11 -9.41
C ASP A 32 -11.50 9.61 -9.24
N ASP A 33 -11.15 8.91 -10.33
CA ASP A 33 -10.81 7.48 -10.27
C ASP A 33 -9.52 7.27 -9.46
N LEU A 34 -8.49 8.08 -9.72
CA LEU A 34 -7.23 8.01 -8.99
C LEU A 34 -7.44 8.22 -7.49
N GLN A 35 -8.25 9.22 -7.12
CA GLN A 35 -8.59 9.49 -5.72
C GLN A 35 -9.32 8.30 -5.07
N ALA A 36 -10.20 7.60 -5.80
CA ALA A 36 -10.87 6.41 -5.30
C ALA A 36 -9.88 5.27 -5.02
N TYR A 37 -8.94 5.00 -5.94
CA TYR A 37 -7.89 4.00 -5.74
C TYR A 37 -7.01 4.33 -4.53
N GLU A 38 -6.60 5.59 -4.37
CA GLU A 38 -5.77 6.02 -3.26
C GLU A 38 -6.50 5.90 -1.93
N GLN A 39 -7.77 6.33 -1.88
CA GLN A 39 -8.59 6.22 -0.68
C GLN A 39 -8.75 4.74 -0.25
N LEU A 40 -9.01 3.86 -1.21
CA LEU A 40 -9.08 2.42 -0.96
C LEU A 40 -7.73 1.86 -0.47
N LEU A 41 -6.62 2.22 -1.13
CA LEU A 41 -5.29 1.80 -0.72
C LEU A 41 -5.00 2.19 0.73
N MET A 42 -5.32 3.43 1.11
CA MET A 42 -5.13 3.92 2.47
C MET A 42 -6.00 3.17 3.48
N GLU A 43 -7.23 2.84 3.12
CA GLU A 43 -8.14 2.05 3.97
C GLU A 43 -7.62 0.62 4.18
N ILE A 44 -7.15 -0.03 3.11
CA ILE A 44 -6.57 -1.38 3.18
C ILE A 44 -5.32 -1.40 4.05
N LEU A 45 -4.40 -0.45 3.86
CA LEU A 45 -3.18 -0.37 4.66
C LEU A 45 -3.48 -0.04 6.13
N GLN A 46 -4.50 0.79 6.41
CA GLN A 46 -4.97 1.06 7.77
C GLN A 46 -5.52 -0.21 8.41
N ALA A 47 -6.42 -0.92 7.73
CA ALA A 47 -7.01 -2.16 8.23
C ALA A 47 -5.96 -3.22 8.49
N THR A 48 -4.99 -3.38 7.56
CA THR A 48 -3.86 -4.31 7.71
C THR A 48 -2.99 -3.94 8.92
N SER A 49 -2.71 -2.65 9.12
CA SER A 49 -1.93 -2.17 10.26
C SER A 49 -2.64 -2.36 11.60
N ASP A 50 -3.91 -1.96 11.70
CA ASP A 50 -4.70 -2.01 12.93
C ASP A 50 -5.04 -3.45 13.37
N SER A 51 -5.10 -4.37 12.42
CA SER A 51 -5.38 -5.78 12.65
C SER A 51 -4.14 -6.67 12.71
N GLU A 52 -2.93 -6.10 12.58
CA GLU A 52 -1.68 -6.85 12.45
C GLU A 52 -1.71 -7.89 11.31
N GLY A 53 -2.47 -7.61 10.26
CA GLY A 53 -2.64 -8.49 9.10
C GLY A 53 -3.65 -9.63 9.31
N ASP A 54 -4.64 -9.48 10.20
CA ASP A 54 -5.71 -10.47 10.35
C ASP A 54 -6.61 -10.49 9.09
N GLU A 55 -6.57 -11.61 8.38
CA GLU A 55 -7.40 -11.89 7.20
C GLU A 55 -8.90 -11.70 7.48
N ARG A 56 -9.37 -11.93 8.71
CA ARG A 56 -10.78 -11.76 9.09
C ARG A 56 -11.23 -10.30 9.06
N VAL A 57 -10.29 -9.37 9.11
CA VAL A 57 -10.55 -7.92 9.01
C VAL A 57 -10.33 -7.44 7.58
N VAL A 58 -9.26 -7.88 6.92
CA VAL A 58 -8.88 -7.36 5.60
C VAL A 58 -9.68 -7.99 4.46
N TYR A 59 -10.00 -9.29 4.51
CA TYR A 59 -10.70 -9.96 3.41
C TYR A 59 -12.11 -9.43 3.13
N PRO A 60 -12.94 -9.09 4.13
CA PRO A 60 -14.21 -8.43 3.88
C PRO A 60 -14.07 -7.12 3.10
N LEU A 61 -13.11 -6.27 3.48
CA LEU A 61 -12.83 -5.00 2.79
C LEU A 61 -12.40 -5.23 1.33
N LEU A 62 -11.53 -6.21 1.08
CA LEU A 62 -11.15 -6.59 -0.28
C LEU A 62 -12.35 -7.13 -1.08
N ALA A 63 -13.22 -7.92 -0.46
CA ALA A 63 -14.39 -8.51 -1.09
C ALA A 63 -15.42 -7.46 -1.52
N GLU A 64 -15.60 -6.41 -0.72
CA GLU A 64 -16.47 -5.27 -1.04
C GLU A 64 -15.93 -4.41 -2.19
N ASN A 65 -14.61 -4.45 -2.42
CA ASN A 65 -13.92 -3.59 -3.38
C ASN A 65 -13.24 -4.36 -4.52
N ILE A 66 -13.73 -5.57 -4.86
CA ILE A 66 -13.14 -6.45 -5.89
C ILE A 66 -12.94 -5.73 -7.24
N ALA A 67 -13.82 -4.79 -7.60
CA ALA A 67 -13.74 -4.04 -8.84
C ALA A 67 -12.48 -3.17 -8.96
N TYR A 68 -11.88 -2.79 -7.81
CA TYR A 68 -10.66 -2.00 -7.73
C TYR A 68 -9.41 -2.87 -7.55
N LEU A 69 -9.53 -4.20 -7.44
CA LEU A 69 -8.38 -5.11 -7.32
C LEU A 69 -7.85 -5.47 -8.71
N ASP A 70 -7.36 -4.45 -9.43
CA ASP A 70 -6.87 -4.53 -10.80
C ASP A 70 -5.41 -4.04 -10.92
N LEU A 71 -4.94 -3.89 -12.17
CA LEU A 71 -3.58 -3.39 -12.42
C LEU A 71 -3.40 -1.92 -12.02
N ASN A 72 -4.47 -1.12 -12.01
CA ASN A 72 -4.38 0.28 -11.61
C ASN A 72 -4.07 0.37 -10.12
N LEU A 73 -4.65 -0.49 -9.27
CA LEU A 73 -4.30 -0.53 -7.86
C LEU A 73 -2.82 -0.90 -7.63
N ALA A 74 -2.26 -1.80 -8.45
CA ALA A 74 -0.83 -2.13 -8.40
C ALA A 74 0.03 -0.90 -8.73
N GLU A 75 -0.32 -0.15 -9.78
CA GLU A 75 0.38 1.08 -10.16
C GLU A 75 0.27 2.17 -9.09
N VAL A 76 -0.93 2.38 -8.53
CA VAL A 76 -1.17 3.36 -7.45
C VAL A 76 -0.39 2.97 -6.20
N LEU A 77 -0.40 1.69 -5.79
CA LEU A 77 0.41 1.19 -4.69
C LEU A 77 1.90 1.45 -4.92
N GLN A 78 2.41 1.14 -6.11
CA GLN A 78 3.83 1.31 -6.44
C GLN A 78 4.24 2.78 -6.40
N ALA A 79 3.47 3.67 -7.05
CA ALA A 79 3.74 5.09 -7.13
C ALA A 79 3.71 5.74 -5.74
N TRP A 80 2.64 5.46 -4.99
CA TRP A 80 2.45 5.95 -3.63
C TRP A 80 3.58 5.51 -2.69
N ALA A 81 3.90 4.20 -2.69
CA ALA A 81 4.89 3.64 -1.80
C ALA A 81 6.29 4.14 -2.13
N THR A 82 6.67 4.19 -3.41
CA THR A 82 7.99 4.69 -3.85
C THR A 82 8.23 6.11 -3.34
N ARG A 83 7.24 6.99 -3.51
CA ARG A 83 7.32 8.37 -3.02
C ARG A 83 7.38 8.42 -1.51
N THR A 84 6.42 7.75 -0.85
CA THR A 84 6.27 7.83 0.61
C THR A 84 7.48 7.28 1.33
N LEU A 85 8.06 6.17 0.87
CA LEU A 85 9.22 5.54 1.50
C LEU A 85 10.48 6.39 1.34
N ALA A 86 10.64 7.08 0.20
CA ALA A 86 11.78 7.96 -0.06
C ALA A 86 11.76 9.26 0.79
N GLU A 87 10.58 9.79 1.08
CA GLU A 87 10.41 11.05 1.83
C GLU A 87 10.51 10.88 3.35
N ARG A 88 10.58 9.65 3.86
CA ARG A 88 10.45 9.33 5.30
C ARG A 88 11.77 8.96 5.96
N GLN A 89 11.84 9.16 7.27
CA GLN A 89 12.97 8.67 8.06
C GLN A 89 13.03 7.12 8.02
N PRO A 90 14.21 6.50 8.13
CA PRO A 90 14.38 5.05 7.95
C PRO A 90 13.43 4.19 8.80
N ASN A 91 13.21 4.54 10.07
CA ASN A 91 12.31 3.78 10.95
C ASN A 91 10.84 3.90 10.52
N GLN A 92 10.43 5.07 10.00
CA GLN A 92 9.07 5.27 9.50
C GLN A 92 8.86 4.54 8.17
N ALA A 93 9.84 4.63 7.26
CA ALA A 93 9.84 3.88 6.01
C ALA A 93 9.78 2.36 6.26
N ARG A 94 10.54 1.85 7.22
CA ARG A 94 10.48 0.45 7.66
C ARG A 94 9.08 0.05 8.12
N ASN A 95 8.44 0.84 8.96
CA ASN A 95 7.10 0.52 9.45
C ASN A 95 6.07 0.47 8.31
N ILE A 96 6.11 1.46 7.40
CA ILE A 96 5.26 1.46 6.21
C ILE A 96 5.50 0.23 5.34
N ALA A 97 6.77 -0.12 5.13
CA ALA A 97 7.15 -1.30 4.36
C ALA A 97 6.62 -2.60 4.97
N VAL A 98 6.59 -2.74 6.31
CA VAL A 98 5.98 -3.90 6.98
C VAL A 98 4.48 -4.00 6.66
N TYR A 99 3.74 -2.89 6.67
CA TYR A 99 2.32 -2.91 6.34
C TYR A 99 2.06 -3.29 4.88
N ILE A 100 2.90 -2.80 3.96
CA ILE A 100 2.84 -3.19 2.55
C ILE A 100 3.13 -4.69 2.39
N VAL A 101 4.15 -5.24 3.07
CA VAL A 101 4.45 -6.68 3.04
C VAL A 101 3.25 -7.52 3.53
N ASN A 102 2.63 -7.12 4.64
CA ASN A 102 1.47 -7.84 5.17
C ASN A 102 0.29 -7.80 4.20
N PHE A 103 0.01 -6.64 3.60
CA PHE A 103 -1.02 -6.53 2.58
C PHE A 103 -0.69 -7.37 1.34
N SER A 104 0.54 -7.31 0.84
CA SER A 104 1.01 -8.13 -0.30
C SER A 104 0.85 -9.62 -0.04
N ASN A 105 1.08 -10.09 1.18
CA ASN A 105 0.83 -11.49 1.55
C ASN A 105 -0.67 -11.80 1.52
N LEU A 106 -1.51 -10.92 2.09
CA LEU A 106 -2.96 -11.10 2.15
C LEU A 106 -3.60 -11.12 0.76
N ILE A 107 -3.25 -10.17 -0.12
CA ILE A 107 -3.82 -10.08 -1.47
C ILE A 107 -3.36 -11.25 -2.35
N ARG A 108 -2.13 -11.76 -2.16
CA ARG A 108 -1.63 -12.94 -2.88
C ARG A 108 -2.48 -14.19 -2.58
N GLU A 109 -2.89 -14.37 -1.34
CA GLU A 109 -3.72 -15.51 -0.89
C GLU A 109 -5.23 -15.25 -1.01
N PHE A 110 -5.63 -14.03 -1.37
CA PHE A 110 -7.04 -13.65 -1.42
C PHE A 110 -7.80 -14.47 -2.48
N PRO A 111 -8.86 -15.19 -2.10
CA PRO A 111 -9.48 -16.21 -2.96
C PRO A 111 -10.44 -15.67 -4.01
N TRP A 112 -10.78 -14.38 -3.97
CA TRP A 112 -11.80 -13.76 -4.83
C TRP A 112 -11.19 -12.72 -5.79
N GLY A 113 -11.96 -12.38 -6.83
CA GLY A 113 -11.53 -11.43 -7.86
C GLY A 113 -10.62 -12.02 -8.93
N ASN A 114 -9.84 -11.17 -9.59
CA ASN A 114 -8.90 -11.58 -10.63
C ASN A 114 -7.57 -11.99 -10.01
N LYS A 115 -7.28 -13.29 -10.03
CA LYS A 115 -6.04 -13.84 -9.46
C LYS A 115 -4.78 -13.22 -10.07
N ALA A 116 -4.74 -12.95 -11.38
CA ALA A 116 -3.57 -12.35 -12.00
C ALA A 116 -3.33 -10.95 -11.45
N SER A 117 -4.36 -10.11 -11.37
CA SER A 117 -4.27 -8.77 -10.79
C SER A 117 -3.85 -8.80 -9.32
N ASN A 118 -4.41 -9.71 -8.51
CA ASN A 118 -4.02 -9.88 -7.11
C ASN A 118 -2.51 -10.19 -6.96
N ILE A 119 -1.96 -11.02 -7.85
CA ILE A 119 -0.53 -11.33 -7.86
C ILE A 119 0.30 -10.10 -8.27
N GLU A 120 -0.13 -9.34 -9.29
CA GLU A 120 0.58 -8.13 -9.72
C GLU A 120 0.58 -7.05 -8.61
N ILE A 121 -0.53 -6.87 -7.88
CA ILE A 121 -0.58 -5.99 -6.71
C ILE A 121 0.43 -6.45 -5.64
N ALA A 122 0.48 -7.76 -5.35
CA ALA A 122 1.42 -8.30 -4.39
C ALA A 122 2.87 -8.05 -4.82
N ILE A 123 3.20 -8.31 -6.09
CA ILE A 123 4.52 -8.08 -6.69
C ILE A 123 4.92 -6.61 -6.57
N ALA A 124 4.05 -5.68 -6.99
CA ALA A 124 4.29 -4.24 -6.89
C ALA A 124 4.64 -3.83 -5.44
N GLY A 125 3.90 -4.37 -4.47
CA GLY A 125 4.20 -4.16 -3.04
C GLY A 125 5.53 -4.76 -2.60
N TYR A 126 5.91 -5.95 -3.05
CA TYR A 126 7.22 -6.54 -2.73
C TYR A 126 8.38 -5.77 -3.37
N GLU A 127 8.22 -5.27 -4.59
CA GLU A 127 9.26 -4.52 -5.29
C GLU A 127 9.61 -3.21 -4.56
N VAL A 128 8.60 -2.45 -4.12
CA VAL A 128 8.84 -1.17 -3.43
C VAL A 128 9.47 -1.36 -2.06
N VAL A 129 9.13 -2.41 -1.31
CA VAL A 129 9.69 -2.63 0.04
C VAL A 129 11.14 -3.13 0.01
N LEU A 130 11.57 -3.77 -1.07
CA LEU A 130 12.97 -4.17 -1.25
C LEU A 130 13.92 -2.97 -1.31
N THR A 131 13.42 -1.78 -1.64
CA THR A 131 14.20 -0.53 -1.60
C THR A 131 14.50 -0.07 -0.17
N VAL A 132 13.72 -0.51 0.81
CA VAL A 132 13.85 -0.16 2.23
C VAL A 132 14.68 -1.19 2.96
N PHE A 133 14.40 -2.48 2.76
CA PHE A 133 15.12 -3.58 3.41
C PHE A 133 16.44 -3.90 2.70
N THR A 134 17.36 -2.94 2.69
CA THR A 134 18.73 -3.18 2.19
C THR A 134 19.63 -3.72 3.29
N ARG A 135 20.67 -4.46 2.90
CA ARG A 135 21.67 -4.99 3.83
C ARG A 135 22.36 -3.89 4.62
N GLU A 136 22.56 -2.72 4.00
CA GLU A 136 23.19 -1.56 4.61
C GLU A 136 22.27 -0.88 5.63
N ALA A 137 20.97 -0.77 5.32
CA ALA A 137 20.00 -0.12 6.19
C ALA A 137 19.59 -1.03 7.37
N PHE A 138 19.47 -2.33 7.14
CA PHE A 138 18.97 -3.29 8.13
C PHE A 138 19.71 -4.64 8.07
N PRO A 139 21.00 -4.67 8.44
CA PRO A 139 21.83 -5.88 8.36
C PRO A 139 21.28 -7.05 9.19
N GLN A 140 20.56 -6.77 10.28
CA GLN A 140 19.94 -7.79 11.15
C GLN A 140 18.77 -8.53 10.49
N ASP A 141 18.12 -7.95 9.48
CA ASP A 141 17.01 -8.61 8.78
C ASP A 141 17.53 -9.47 7.59
N TRP A 142 18.85 -9.50 7.39
CA TRP A 142 19.54 -10.18 6.28
C TRP A 142 20.46 -11.35 6.73
N ALA A 143 20.49 -11.69 8.02
CA ALA A 143 21.41 -12.68 8.60
C ALA A 143 20.70 -13.77 9.38
#